data_AF-A0A060C7V5-F1
#
_entry.id   AF-A0A060C7V5-F1
#
_cell.length_a   1.000
_cell.length_b   1.000
_cell.length_c   1.000
_cell.angle_alpha   90.00
_cell.angle_beta   90.00
_cell.angle_gamma   90.00
#
_symmetry.space_group_name_H-M   'P 1'
#
loop_
_entity.id
_entity.type
_entity.pdbx_description
1 polymer ?
#
loop_
_entity_poly.entity_id
_entity_poly.type
_entity_poly.pdbx_seq_one_letter_code
_entity_poly.pdbx_strand_id
1 'polypeptide(L)'
;WHRRGSGRGRGTGPTAAGSAGTTYTVQRGDSLWDITADLLGDGASTAEISAAWPDLYAANREVIGDDPGLIFAGQSLSVPASLT
;
A
#
# COMPACT_ATOMS: atom_id res chain seq x y z
N TRP A 1 -7.86 -12.58 -48.84
CA TRP A 1 -8.89 -12.76 -47.79
C TRP A 1 -8.24 -13.30 -46.51
N HIS A 2 -7.87 -12.44 -45.54
CA HIS A 2 -7.42 -12.89 -44.21
C HIS A 2 -8.54 -12.68 -43.20
N ARG A 3 -9.05 -13.79 -42.63
CA ARG A 3 -10.07 -13.77 -41.57
C ARG A 3 -9.37 -13.56 -40.22
N ARG A 4 -9.80 -12.53 -39.49
CA ARG A 4 -9.39 -12.27 -38.10
C ARG A 4 -10.01 -13.33 -37.17
N GLY A 5 -9.20 -13.85 -36.25
CA GLY A 5 -9.63 -14.73 -35.16
C GLY A 5 -9.48 -14.00 -33.83
N SER A 6 -10.60 -13.52 -33.32
CA SER A 6 -10.78 -12.86 -32.03
C SER A 6 -10.55 -13.82 -30.86
N GLY A 7 -9.56 -13.55 -30.01
CA GLY A 7 -9.40 -14.18 -28.70
C GLY A 7 -9.70 -13.17 -27.60
N ARG A 8 -10.97 -13.05 -27.22
CA ARG A 8 -11.41 -12.24 -26.08
C ARG A 8 -11.21 -13.05 -24.81
N GLY A 9 -10.02 -12.97 -24.21
CA GLY A 9 -9.84 -13.33 -22.80
C GLY A 9 -10.18 -12.13 -21.92
N ARG A 10 -11.46 -11.94 -21.59
CA ARG A 10 -11.83 -11.08 -20.46
C ARG A 10 -11.50 -11.82 -19.17
N GLY A 11 -10.28 -11.62 -18.67
CA GLY A 11 -10.02 -11.76 -17.25
C GLY A 11 -10.53 -10.49 -16.57
N THR A 12 -11.81 -10.44 -16.22
CA THR A 12 -12.30 -9.47 -15.23
C THR A 12 -11.94 -9.99 -13.85
N GLY A 13 -10.68 -9.80 -13.45
CA GLY A 13 -10.32 -9.71 -12.05
C GLY A 13 -10.87 -8.38 -11.49
N PRO A 14 -11.31 -8.33 -10.22
CA PRO A 14 -11.84 -7.10 -9.67
C PRO A 14 -10.81 -5.97 -9.77
N THR A 15 -11.34 -4.79 -10.05
CA THR A 15 -10.68 -3.49 -10.05
C THR A 15 -9.79 -3.31 -8.82
N ALA A 16 -8.48 -3.44 -8.98
CA ALA A 16 -7.54 -2.66 -8.21
C ALA A 16 -6.95 -1.64 -9.18
N ALA A 17 -7.71 -0.58 -9.45
CA ALA A 17 -7.08 0.71 -9.71
C ALA A 17 -6.36 1.09 -8.41
N GLY A 18 -5.25 0.39 -8.11
CA GLY A 18 -4.29 0.86 -7.14
C GLY A 18 -3.89 2.22 -7.69
N SER A 19 -4.22 3.27 -6.95
CA SER A 19 -3.70 4.61 -7.19
C SER A 19 -2.26 4.45 -7.64
N ALA A 20 -1.88 5.12 -8.74
CA ALA A 20 -0.48 5.24 -9.13
C ALA A 20 0.23 5.98 -7.98
N GLY A 21 0.51 5.24 -6.94
CA GLY A 21 0.75 5.69 -5.58
C GLY A 21 2.13 5.22 -5.20
N THR A 22 2.84 6.08 -4.49
CA THR A 22 4.15 5.79 -3.94
C THR A 22 4.09 4.43 -3.25
N THR A 23 5.04 3.55 -3.55
CA THR A 23 5.15 2.27 -2.86
C THR A 23 6.35 2.35 -1.93
N TYR A 24 6.15 2.02 -0.67
CA TYR A 24 7.20 1.94 0.32
C TYR A 24 7.66 0.48 0.48
N THR A 25 8.97 0.22 0.48
CA THR A 25 9.51 -1.11 0.76
C THR A 25 9.98 -1.17 2.20
N VAL A 26 9.30 -1.97 3.01
CA VAL A 26 9.62 -2.17 4.44
C VAL A 26 11.09 -2.58 4.58
N GLN A 27 11.85 -1.84 5.37
CA GLN A 27 13.21 -2.15 5.79
C GLN A 27 13.21 -2.96 7.08
N ARG A 28 14.37 -3.53 7.40
CA ARG A 28 14.53 -4.31 8.63
C ARG A 28 14.48 -3.38 9.84
N GLY A 29 13.50 -3.60 10.71
CA GLY A 29 13.31 -2.82 11.94
C GLY A 29 12.22 -1.75 11.83
N ASP A 30 11.65 -1.55 10.64
CA ASP A 30 10.53 -0.65 10.46
C ASP A 30 9.30 -1.13 11.23
N SER A 31 8.46 -0.16 11.58
CA SER A 31 7.11 -0.37 12.10
C SER A 31 6.16 0.49 11.28
N LEU A 32 4.88 0.10 11.16
CA LEU A 32 3.89 0.91 10.45
C LEU A 32 3.86 2.35 10.96
N TRP A 33 4.06 2.53 12.26
CA TRP A 33 4.20 3.84 12.87
C TRP A 33 5.36 4.66 12.30
N ASP A 34 6.55 4.08 12.23
CA ASP A 34 7.78 4.75 11.78
C ASP A 34 7.70 5.07 10.28
N ILE A 35 7.22 4.10 9.48
CA ILE A 35 6.96 4.29 8.06
C ILE A 35 5.95 5.44 7.87
N THR A 36 4.86 5.46 8.65
CA THR A 36 3.87 6.55 8.55
C THR A 36 4.48 7.89 8.94
N ALA A 37 5.34 7.93 9.96
CA ALA A 37 6.05 9.14 10.37
C ALA A 37 6.96 9.66 9.24
N ASP A 38 7.72 8.78 8.59
CA ASP A 38 8.57 9.11 7.45
C ASP A 38 7.75 9.64 6.27
N LEU A 39 6.60 9.01 5.98
CA LEU A 39 5.69 9.44 4.91
C LEU A 39 5.06 10.82 5.16
N LEU A 40 4.64 11.10 6.41
CA LEU A 40 4.11 12.42 6.79
C LEU A 40 5.22 13.49 6.89
N GLY A 41 6.46 13.07 7.10
CA GLY A 41 7.65 13.91 7.19
C GLY A 41 7.99 14.39 8.61
N ASP A 42 9.13 15.06 8.74
CA ASP A 42 9.76 15.46 10.02
C ASP A 42 8.91 16.41 10.90
N GLY A 43 7.85 16.99 10.34
CA GLY A 43 6.90 17.85 11.06
C GLY A 43 5.70 17.13 11.67
N ALA A 44 5.55 15.83 11.41
CA ALA A 44 4.38 15.08 11.82
C ALA A 44 4.34 14.88 13.34
N SER A 45 3.23 15.28 13.95
CA SER A 45 2.98 15.05 15.37
C SER A 45 2.62 13.58 15.62
N THR A 46 2.91 13.07 16.82
CA THR A 46 2.47 11.74 17.27
C THR A 46 0.97 11.52 17.06
N ALA A 47 0.15 12.57 17.25
CA ALA A 47 -1.30 12.50 17.02
C ALA A 47 -1.65 12.28 15.54
N GLU A 48 -0.95 12.95 14.62
CA GLU A 48 -1.14 12.80 13.17
C GLU A 48 -0.73 11.40 12.73
N ILE A 49 0.44 10.93 13.17
CA ILE A 49 0.91 9.56 12.91
C ILE A 49 -0.11 8.54 13.44
N SER A 50 -0.61 8.72 14.66
CA SER A 50 -1.61 7.84 15.29
C SER A 50 -2.91 7.72 14.49
N ALA A 51 -3.32 8.81 13.84
CA ALA A 51 -4.53 8.87 13.04
C ALA A 51 -4.33 8.31 11.63
N ALA A 52 -3.09 8.36 11.12
CA ALA A 52 -2.78 8.06 9.73
C ALA A 52 -2.22 6.65 9.50
N TRP A 53 -1.50 6.05 10.47
CA TRP A 53 -1.00 4.68 10.34
C TRP A 53 -2.10 3.62 10.15
N PRO A 54 -3.32 3.76 10.70
CA PRO A 54 -4.41 2.82 10.43
C PRO A 54 -4.86 2.88 8.96
N ASP A 55 -4.75 4.03 8.31
CA ASP A 55 -5.06 4.22 6.89
C ASP A 55 -4.04 3.46 6.02
N LEU A 56 -2.76 3.56 6.37
CA LEU A 56 -1.69 2.77 5.76
C LEU A 56 -1.94 1.27 5.93
N TYR A 57 -2.29 0.83 7.14
CA TYR A 57 -2.63 -0.57 7.40
C TYR A 57 -3.84 -1.03 6.59
N ALA A 58 -4.94 -0.26 6.58
CA ALA A 58 -6.16 -0.60 5.86
C ALA A 58 -5.92 -0.76 4.36
N ALA A 59 -5.11 0.12 3.76
CA ALA A 59 -4.70 0.02 2.36
C ALA A 59 -3.83 -1.21 2.06
N ASN A 60 -3.14 -1.75 3.07
CA ASN A 60 -2.19 -2.86 2.93
C ASN A 60 -2.59 -4.13 3.69
N ARG A 61 -3.83 -4.19 4.18
CA ARG A 61 -4.30 -5.31 5.02
C ARG A 61 -4.20 -6.65 4.30
N GLU A 62 -4.36 -6.66 2.98
CA GLU A 62 -4.18 -7.84 2.14
C GLU A 62 -2.72 -8.34 2.11
N VAL A 63 -1.75 -7.46 2.31
CA VAL A 63 -0.30 -7.76 2.33
C VAL A 63 0.19 -8.08 3.74
N ILE A 64 -0.26 -7.31 4.74
CA ILE A 64 0.18 -7.42 6.14
C ILE A 64 -0.55 -8.54 6.88
N GLY A 65 -1.83 -8.77 6.56
CA GLY A 65 -2.69 -9.71 7.26
C GLY A 65 -3.40 -9.10 8.48
N ASP A 66 -3.87 -9.95 9.39
CA ASP A 66 -4.67 -9.54 10.55
C ASP A 66 -3.86 -8.81 11.64
N ASP A 67 -2.53 -9.00 11.67
CA ASP A 67 -1.65 -8.40 12.68
C ASP A 67 -0.88 -7.20 12.10
N PRO A 68 -1.28 -5.95 12.40
CA PRO A 68 -0.62 -4.74 11.89
C PRO A 68 0.82 -4.58 12.39
N GLY A 69 1.17 -5.21 13.53
CA GLY A 69 2.53 -5.19 14.07
C GLY A 69 3.48 -6.18 13.40
N LEU A 70 2.97 -7.12 12.60
CA LEU A 70 3.76 -8.15 11.93
C LEU A 70 4.07 -7.74 10.49
N ILE A 71 4.90 -6.70 10.35
CA ILE A 71 5.49 -6.35 9.06
C ILE A 71 6.90 -6.93 8.94
N PHE A 72 7.24 -7.33 7.72
CA PHE A 72 8.49 -7.98 7.37
C PHE A 72 9.26 -7.17 6.33
N ALA A 73 10.57 -7.11 6.50
CA ALA A 73 11.46 -6.46 5.55
C ALA A 73 11.29 -7.06 4.14
N GLY A 74 11.20 -6.19 3.13
CA GLY A 74 10.96 -6.55 1.74
C GLY A 74 9.48 -6.58 1.34
N GLN A 75 8.54 -6.36 2.26
CA GLN A 75 7.14 -6.13 1.89
C GLN A 75 6.99 -4.78 1.19
N SER A 76 6.27 -4.78 0.07
CA SER A 76 5.89 -3.57 -0.65
C SER A 76 4.53 -3.09 -0.14
N LEU A 77 4.51 -1.95 0.54
CA LEU A 77 3.30 -1.28 1.02
C LEU A 77 2.90 -0.19 0.03
N SER A 78 1.65 -0.22 -0.41
CA SER A 78 1.02 0.86 -1.17
C SER A 78 0.77 2.04 -0.24
N VAL A 79 1.33 3.20 -0.54
CA VAL A 79 1.08 4.43 0.20
C VAL A 79 -0.20 5.08 -0.35
N PRO A 80 -1.28 5.18 0.46
CA PRO A 80 -2.46 5.91 0.05
C PRO A 80 -2.15 7.40 -0.15
N ALA A 81 -2.84 8.04 -1.10
CA ALA A 81 -2.68 9.47 -1.36
C ALA A 81 -3.05 10.37 -0.16
N SER A 82 -3.73 9.83 0.85
CA SER A 82 -3.98 10.49 2.14
C SER A 82 -2.69 10.83 2.91
N LEU A 83 -1.58 10.14 2.60
CA LEU A 83 -0.27 10.24 3.26
C LEU A 83 0.79 10.95 2.40
N THR A 84 0.43 11.41 1.21
CA THR A 84 1.34 12.08 0.24
C THR A 84 0.95 13.54 0.08
#